data_AF-A0AAD5BPY2-F1
#
_entry.id   AF-A0AAD5BPY2-F1
#
_cell.length_a   1.000
_cell.length_b   1.000
_cell.length_c   1.000
_cell.angle_alpha   90.00
_cell.angle_beta   90.00
_cell.angle_gamma   90.00
#
_symmetry.space_group_name_H-M   'P 1'
#
loop_
_entity.id
_entity.type
_entity.pdbx_description
1 polymer ?
#
loop_
_entity_poly.entity_id
_entity_poly.type
_entity_poly.pdbx_seq_one_letter_code
_entity_poly.pdbx_strand_id
1 'polypeptide(L)'
;MGSPSFHELKKQASFFFKEKIKTARLALTDVTPAELLTEEATNEDAWPPDTRIMGLISRAAFEVDDYWRIVDILHKRLWKFDKERWRGSYKALVILDHLLTHGPERIFEEFQCDKEVIKEMTTFQHLDQERFNWGSRVREKSERILKLLEDRSFFKEERFRARKLTSGIKGFGSFTQRNVGKRLTDSRSQIYIKCSHNNDHHDEDKDKDLDILDHPMNKDEHRDRVPLVST
;
A
#
# COMPACT_ATOMS: atom_id res chain seq x y z
N MET A 1 -30.81 25.81 11.78
CA MET A 1 -30.45 24.38 11.84
C MET A 1 -31.09 23.70 10.63
N GLY A 2 -30.32 23.42 9.57
CA GLY A 2 -30.87 22.80 8.35
C GLY A 2 -31.18 21.32 8.59
N SER A 3 -32.36 20.87 8.19
CA SER A 3 -32.74 19.45 8.27
C SER A 3 -31.80 18.60 7.41
N PRO A 4 -31.38 17.41 7.87
CA PRO A 4 -30.61 16.49 7.05
C PRO A 4 -31.40 16.19 5.77
N SER A 5 -30.75 16.36 4.62
CA SER A 5 -31.38 15.98 3.35
C SER A 5 -31.74 14.50 3.40
N PHE A 6 -32.84 14.11 2.75
CA PHE A 6 -33.26 12.71 2.67
C PHE A 6 -32.15 11.80 2.10
N HIS A 7 -31.28 12.36 1.25
CA HIS A 7 -30.09 11.68 0.72
C HIS A 7 -29.06 11.35 1.82
N GLU A 8 -28.79 12.29 2.74
CA GLU A 8 -27.90 12.07 3.87
C GLU A 8 -28.41 10.96 4.79
N LEU A 9 -29.72 10.98 5.08
CA LEU A 9 -30.36 9.96 5.91
C LEU A 9 -30.28 8.58 5.25
N LYS A 10 -30.53 8.49 3.94
CA LYS A 10 -30.36 7.24 3.19
C LYS A 10 -28.92 6.72 3.25
N LYS A 11 -27.95 7.60 3.07
CA LYS A 11 -26.52 7.25 3.13
C LYS A 11 -26.15 6.73 4.52
N GLN A 12 -26.51 7.45 5.58
CA GLN A 12 -26.26 7.07 6.97
C GLN A 12 -26.91 5.72 7.31
N ALA A 13 -28.19 5.55 6.97
CA ALA A 13 -28.90 4.29 7.19
C ALA A 13 -28.25 3.13 6.42
N SER A 14 -27.87 3.34 5.15
CA SER A 14 -27.22 2.31 4.35
C SER A 14 -25.89 1.86 4.95
N PHE A 15 -25.08 2.80 5.44
CA PHE A 15 -23.81 2.49 6.09
C PHE A 15 -24.05 1.67 7.37
N PHE A 16 -24.99 2.12 8.21
CA PHE A 16 -25.34 1.43 9.45
C PHE A 16 -25.81 -0.01 9.18
N PHE A 17 -26.72 -0.23 8.24
CA PHE A 17 -27.20 -1.57 7.92
C PHE A 17 -26.11 -2.45 7.33
N LYS A 18 -25.27 -1.93 6.43
CA LYS A 18 -24.11 -2.66 5.90
C LYS A 18 -23.16 -3.09 7.03
N GLU A 19 -22.89 -2.19 7.98
CA GLU A 19 -22.02 -2.49 9.12
C GLU A 19 -22.63 -3.59 10.01
N LYS A 20 -23.92 -3.49 10.36
CA LYS A 20 -24.59 -4.52 11.17
C LYS A 20 -24.65 -5.88 10.49
N ILE A 21 -24.84 -5.92 9.17
CA ILE A 21 -24.80 -7.17 8.39
C ILE A 21 -23.40 -7.78 8.44
N LYS A 22 -22.33 -6.97 8.31
CA LYS A 22 -20.95 -7.46 8.44
C LYS A 22 -20.68 -8.01 9.84
N THR A 23 -21.09 -7.30 10.90
CA THR A 23 -20.95 -7.79 12.28
C THR A 23 -21.70 -9.11 12.48
N ALA A 24 -22.93 -9.21 11.94
CA ALA A 24 -23.71 -10.45 12.03
C ALA A 24 -23.05 -11.60 11.28
N ARG A 25 -22.53 -11.38 10.06
CA ARG A 25 -21.77 -12.41 9.32
C ARG A 25 -20.57 -12.88 10.13
N LEU A 26 -19.74 -11.98 10.65
CA LEU A 26 -18.58 -12.35 11.48
C LEU A 26 -18.96 -13.14 12.75
N ALA A 27 -20.11 -12.85 13.35
CA ALA A 27 -20.53 -13.48 14.60
C ALA A 27 -21.28 -14.81 14.39
N LEU A 28 -21.93 -15.00 13.24
CA LEU A 28 -22.86 -16.11 13.00
C LEU A 28 -22.38 -17.11 11.94
N THR A 29 -21.37 -16.76 11.15
CA THR A 29 -20.79 -17.64 10.12
C THR A 29 -19.29 -17.84 10.36
N ASP A 30 -18.67 -18.75 9.62
CA ASP A 30 -17.23 -19.04 9.66
C ASP A 30 -16.39 -18.09 8.80
N VAL A 31 -16.94 -16.91 8.49
CA VAL A 31 -16.31 -15.92 7.62
C VAL A 31 -15.27 -15.16 8.42
N THR A 32 -14.08 -14.97 7.85
CA THR A 32 -13.01 -14.24 8.55
C THR A 32 -13.04 -12.74 8.26
N PRO A 33 -12.43 -11.91 9.13
CA PRO A 33 -12.25 -10.49 8.84
C PRO A 33 -11.50 -10.23 7.54
N ALA A 34 -10.51 -11.06 7.21
CA ALA A 34 -9.74 -10.91 5.97
C ALA A 34 -10.57 -11.25 4.73
N GLU A 35 -11.46 -12.25 4.83
CA GLU A 35 -12.42 -12.61 3.79
C GLU A 35 -13.34 -11.44 3.47
N LEU A 36 -14.06 -10.91 4.47
CA LEU A 36 -14.96 -9.76 4.27
C LEU A 36 -14.22 -8.53 3.74
N LEU A 37 -13.01 -8.28 4.24
CA LEU A 37 -12.21 -7.16 3.80
C LEU A 37 -11.82 -7.30 2.32
N THR A 38 -11.50 -8.52 1.88
CA THR A 38 -11.16 -8.83 0.48
C THR A 38 -12.40 -8.78 -0.42
N GLU A 39 -13.55 -9.28 0.04
CA GLU A 39 -14.84 -9.15 -0.66
C GLU A 39 -15.19 -7.67 -0.91
N GLU A 40 -15.02 -6.83 0.12
CA GLU A 40 -15.27 -5.39 0.03
C GLU A 40 -14.25 -4.68 -0.86
N ALA A 41 -12.95 -4.99 -0.71
CA ALA A 41 -11.90 -4.41 -1.53
C ALA A 41 -12.04 -4.74 -3.02
N THR A 42 -12.72 -5.83 -3.35
CA THR A 42 -12.95 -6.32 -4.73
C THR A 42 -14.40 -6.14 -5.20
N ASN A 43 -15.18 -5.28 -4.54
CA ASN A 43 -16.54 -4.98 -4.94
C ASN A 43 -16.61 -4.15 -6.24
N GLU A 44 -17.83 -3.94 -6.77
CA GLU A 44 -18.07 -3.19 -8.02
C GLU A 44 -18.03 -1.66 -7.87
N ASP A 45 -17.68 -1.12 -6.69
CA ASP A 45 -17.63 0.33 -6.48
C ASP A 45 -16.59 0.99 -7.41
N ALA A 46 -16.74 2.29 -7.71
CA ALA A 46 -15.87 2.98 -8.66
C ALA A 46 -14.40 3.16 -8.19
N TRP A 47 -14.14 3.06 -6.89
CA TRP A 47 -12.85 3.43 -6.31
C TRP A 47 -11.93 2.22 -6.11
N PRO A 48 -10.63 2.32 -6.46
CA PRO A 48 -9.63 1.31 -6.11
C PRO A 48 -9.53 1.11 -4.59
N PRO A 49 -9.07 -0.06 -4.12
CA PRO A 49 -8.85 -0.29 -2.69
C PRO A 49 -7.78 0.63 -2.13
N ASP A 50 -8.02 1.16 -0.93
CA ASP A 50 -7.06 2.01 -0.21
C ASP A 50 -5.79 1.24 0.18
N THR A 51 -4.64 1.90 0.16
CA THR A 51 -3.33 1.34 0.54
C THR A 51 -3.37 0.72 1.93
N ARG A 52 -4.12 1.30 2.88
CA ARG A 52 -4.30 0.73 4.22
C ARG A 52 -5.00 -0.63 4.17
N ILE A 53 -6.04 -0.76 3.35
CA ILE A 53 -6.80 -2.01 3.16
C ILE A 53 -5.89 -3.06 2.51
N MET A 54 -5.16 -2.69 1.46
CA MET A 54 -4.20 -3.59 0.81
C MET A 54 -3.15 -4.12 1.80
N GLY A 55 -2.63 -3.24 2.67
CA GLY A 55 -1.69 -3.62 3.72
C GLY A 55 -2.28 -4.55 4.79
N LEU A 56 -3.58 -4.43 5.11
CA LEU A 56 -4.26 -5.35 6.02
C LEU A 56 -4.41 -6.73 5.38
N ILE A 57 -4.85 -6.78 4.12
CA ILE A 57 -5.00 -8.03 3.35
C ILE A 57 -3.65 -8.73 3.20
N SER A 58 -2.58 -8.01 2.84
CA SER A 58 -1.25 -8.63 2.65
C SER A 58 -0.64 -9.17 3.94
N ARG A 59 -0.92 -8.54 5.09
CA ARG A 59 -0.55 -9.10 6.40
C ARG A 59 -1.35 -10.35 6.74
N ALA A 60 -2.67 -10.33 6.53
CA ALA A 60 -3.54 -11.46 6.81
C ALA A 60 -3.20 -12.69 5.94
N ALA A 61 -2.73 -12.47 4.71
CA ALA A 61 -2.36 -13.56 3.79
C ALA A 61 -1.23 -14.48 4.29
N PHE A 62 -0.49 -14.09 5.33
CA PHE A 62 0.51 -14.98 5.97
C PHE A 62 -0.12 -16.06 6.86
N GLU A 63 -1.36 -15.86 7.32
CA GLU A 63 -2.12 -16.88 8.03
C GLU A 63 -2.68 -17.91 7.04
N VAL A 64 -2.60 -19.20 7.39
CA VAL A 64 -2.94 -20.30 6.46
C VAL A 64 -4.40 -20.25 6.02
N ASP A 65 -5.30 -20.01 6.95
CA ASP A 65 -6.74 -20.04 6.71
C ASP A 65 -7.22 -18.79 5.94
N ASP A 66 -6.76 -17.60 6.36
CA ASP A 66 -7.05 -16.35 5.65
C ASP A 66 -6.46 -16.34 4.25
N TYR A 67 -5.29 -16.94 4.04
CA TYR A 67 -4.69 -17.07 2.72
C TYR A 67 -5.63 -17.74 1.72
N TRP A 68 -6.17 -18.92 2.05
CA TRP A 68 -7.03 -19.65 1.13
C TRP A 68 -8.32 -18.88 0.84
N ARG A 69 -8.87 -18.20 1.83
CA ARG A 69 -10.05 -17.34 1.65
C ARG A 69 -9.77 -16.14 0.74
N ILE A 70 -8.65 -15.45 0.94
CA ILE A 70 -8.23 -14.32 0.10
C ILE A 70 -8.01 -14.80 -1.34
N VAL A 71 -7.25 -15.88 -1.51
CA VAL A 71 -6.92 -16.48 -2.80
C VAL A 71 -8.18 -16.89 -3.56
N ASP A 72 -9.09 -17.61 -2.92
CA ASP A 72 -10.36 -18.05 -3.51
C ASP A 72 -11.23 -16.87 -4.00
N ILE A 73 -11.31 -15.77 -3.22
CA ILE A 73 -12.00 -14.56 -3.66
C ILE A 73 -11.35 -13.99 -4.93
N LEU A 74 -10.01 -13.89 -4.95
CA LEU A 74 -9.30 -13.33 -6.09
C LEU A 74 -9.46 -14.19 -7.35
N HIS A 75 -9.33 -15.52 -7.27
CA HIS A 75 -9.61 -16.41 -8.39
C HIS A 75 -11.04 -16.25 -8.92
N LYS A 76 -12.03 -16.25 -8.02
CA LYS A 76 -13.44 -16.05 -8.39
C LYS A 76 -13.68 -14.73 -9.11
N ARG A 77 -12.97 -13.66 -8.73
CA ARG A 77 -13.06 -12.35 -9.41
C ARG A 77 -12.41 -12.40 -10.78
N LEU A 78 -11.20 -12.96 -10.89
CA LEU A 78 -10.47 -13.05 -12.15
C LEU A 78 -11.20 -13.95 -13.16
N TRP A 79 -11.64 -15.15 -12.76
CA TRP A 79 -12.33 -16.08 -13.66
C TRP A 79 -13.72 -15.60 -14.11
N LYS A 80 -14.33 -14.68 -13.34
CA LYS A 80 -15.58 -14.01 -13.73
C LYS A 80 -15.32 -12.69 -14.45
N PHE A 81 -14.12 -12.50 -15.00
CA PHE A 81 -13.83 -11.33 -15.80
C PHE A 81 -14.85 -11.21 -16.93
N ASP A 82 -15.50 -10.06 -16.95
CA ASP A 82 -16.48 -9.67 -17.94
C ASP A 82 -16.21 -8.20 -18.31
N LYS A 83 -16.35 -7.88 -19.60
CA LYS A 83 -16.01 -6.55 -20.11
C LYS A 83 -16.99 -5.49 -19.63
N GLU A 84 -18.24 -5.86 -19.36
CA GLU A 84 -19.25 -4.94 -18.80
C GLU A 84 -19.06 -4.76 -17.29
N ARG A 85 -18.68 -5.83 -16.58
CA ARG A 85 -18.43 -5.86 -15.11
C ARG A 85 -16.95 -6.02 -14.75
N TRP A 86 -16.12 -5.16 -15.34
CA TRP A 86 -14.67 -5.26 -15.24
C TRP A 86 -14.10 -4.77 -13.88
N ARG A 87 -14.84 -3.96 -13.11
CA ARG A 87 -14.32 -3.25 -11.92
C ARG A 87 -13.86 -4.21 -10.83
N GLY A 88 -14.67 -5.23 -10.50
CA GLY A 88 -14.28 -6.23 -9.51
C GLY A 88 -13.00 -6.98 -9.89
N SER A 89 -12.86 -7.34 -11.16
CA SER A 89 -11.67 -8.04 -11.70
C SER A 89 -10.44 -7.14 -11.68
N TYR A 90 -10.59 -5.86 -12.06
CA TYR A 90 -9.50 -4.89 -11.98
C TYR A 90 -9.03 -4.68 -10.53
N LYS A 91 -9.94 -4.56 -9.57
CA LYS A 91 -9.56 -4.45 -8.16
C LYS A 91 -8.88 -5.73 -7.66
N ALA A 92 -9.31 -6.91 -8.11
CA ALA A 92 -8.60 -8.15 -7.82
C ALA A 92 -7.15 -8.13 -8.34
N LEU A 93 -6.91 -7.61 -9.56
CA LEU A 93 -5.54 -7.38 -10.05
C LEU A 93 -4.75 -6.42 -9.17
N VAL A 94 -5.37 -5.32 -8.72
CA VAL A 94 -4.71 -4.36 -7.81
C VAL A 94 -4.28 -5.03 -6.51
N ILE A 95 -5.14 -5.86 -5.90
CA ILE A 95 -4.79 -6.64 -4.70
C ILE A 95 -3.70 -7.67 -5.01
N LEU A 96 -3.80 -8.39 -6.13
CA LEU A 96 -2.83 -9.42 -6.53
C LEU A 96 -1.43 -8.83 -6.74
N ASP A 97 -1.29 -7.70 -7.44
CA ASP A 97 -0.01 -6.98 -7.60
C ASP A 97 0.60 -6.60 -6.24
N HIS A 98 -0.24 -6.15 -5.29
CA HIS A 98 0.22 -5.86 -3.94
C HIS A 98 0.65 -7.13 -3.18
N LEU A 99 -0.09 -8.24 -3.31
CA LEU A 99 0.26 -9.52 -2.69
C LEU A 99 1.54 -10.13 -3.27
N LEU A 100 1.75 -10.04 -4.58
CA LEU A 100 2.98 -10.50 -5.23
C LEU A 100 4.20 -9.75 -4.68
N THR A 101 4.06 -8.46 -4.36
CA THR A 101 5.18 -7.64 -3.86
C THR A 101 5.34 -7.67 -2.32
N HIS A 102 4.26 -7.77 -1.55
CA HIS A 102 4.26 -7.62 -0.08
C HIS A 102 3.76 -8.85 0.70
N GLY A 103 3.02 -9.75 0.06
CA GLY A 103 2.43 -10.95 0.68
C GLY A 103 3.36 -12.17 0.69
N PRO A 104 2.84 -13.38 0.99
CA PRO A 104 3.61 -14.63 0.97
C PRO A 104 4.17 -14.98 -0.43
N GLU A 105 5.32 -15.64 -0.47
CA GLU A 105 5.94 -16.03 -1.76
C GLU A 105 5.10 -17.03 -2.55
N ARG A 106 4.35 -17.90 -1.86
CA ARG A 106 3.44 -18.88 -2.47
C ARG A 106 2.38 -18.28 -3.40
N ILE A 107 2.08 -16.98 -3.30
CA ILE A 107 1.20 -16.28 -4.24
C ILE A 107 1.73 -16.40 -5.68
N PHE A 108 3.06 -16.42 -5.87
CA PHE A 108 3.65 -16.57 -7.20
C PHE A 108 3.30 -17.93 -7.84
N GLU A 109 3.34 -19.01 -7.07
CA GLU A 109 3.00 -20.35 -7.57
C GLU A 109 1.49 -20.53 -7.74
N GLU A 110 0.69 -20.00 -6.81
CA GLU A 110 -0.77 -20.15 -6.80
C GLU A 110 -1.44 -19.54 -8.06
N PHE A 111 -1.04 -18.32 -8.42
CA PHE A 111 -1.68 -17.58 -9.53
C PHE A 111 -1.12 -17.94 -10.92
N GLN A 112 -0.32 -19.00 -11.03
CA GLN A 112 0.14 -19.48 -12.34
C GLN A 112 -1.04 -19.96 -13.21
N CYS A 113 -2.11 -20.47 -12.59
CA CYS A 113 -3.30 -20.96 -13.29
C CYS A 113 -4.16 -19.83 -13.88
N ASP A 114 -4.05 -18.59 -13.38
CA ASP A 114 -4.84 -17.45 -13.85
C ASP A 114 -4.18 -16.68 -15.00
N LYS A 115 -2.97 -17.06 -15.44
CA LYS A 115 -2.23 -16.32 -16.46
C LYS A 115 -3.02 -16.09 -17.74
N GLU A 116 -3.82 -17.06 -18.17
CA GLU A 116 -4.63 -16.92 -19.40
C GLU A 116 -5.72 -15.85 -19.27
N VAL A 117 -6.45 -15.81 -18.14
CA VAL A 117 -7.46 -14.77 -17.93
C VAL A 117 -6.83 -13.40 -17.74
N ILE A 118 -5.68 -13.32 -17.04
CA ILE A 118 -4.94 -12.06 -16.89
C ILE A 118 -4.43 -11.57 -18.26
N LYS A 119 -4.01 -12.49 -19.13
CA LYS A 119 -3.62 -12.18 -20.51
C LYS A 119 -4.79 -11.64 -21.34
N GLU A 120 -6.00 -12.17 -21.19
CA GLU A 120 -7.18 -11.60 -21.84
C GLU A 120 -7.38 -10.12 -21.45
N MET A 121 -7.22 -9.80 -20.16
CA MET A 121 -7.38 -8.44 -19.62
C MET A 121 -6.37 -7.42 -20.21
N THR A 122 -5.23 -7.87 -20.75
CA THR A 122 -4.27 -7.00 -21.48
C THR A 122 -4.83 -6.42 -22.78
N THR A 123 -5.93 -6.94 -23.28
CA THR A 123 -6.59 -6.42 -24.50
C THR A 123 -7.81 -5.56 -24.19
N PHE A 124 -8.12 -5.37 -22.90
CA PHE A 124 -9.32 -4.67 -22.44
C PHE A 124 -9.33 -3.19 -22.83
N GLN A 125 -10.49 -2.69 -23.27
CA GLN A 125 -10.69 -1.29 -23.66
C GLN A 125 -11.98 -0.75 -23.04
N HIS A 126 -11.89 0.39 -22.35
CA HIS A 126 -13.04 1.08 -21.77
C HIS A 126 -12.71 2.56 -21.56
N LEU A 127 -13.58 3.43 -22.09
CA LEU A 127 -13.58 4.87 -21.85
C LEU A 127 -14.82 5.21 -21.03
N ASP A 128 -14.64 5.88 -19.91
CA ASP A 128 -15.75 6.34 -19.07
C ASP A 128 -16.47 7.56 -19.69
N GLN A 129 -17.60 7.95 -19.10
CA GLN A 129 -18.37 9.15 -19.48
C GLN A 129 -17.54 10.43 -19.38
N GLU A 130 -16.58 10.47 -18.43
CA GLU A 130 -15.62 11.56 -18.24
C GLU A 130 -14.40 11.45 -19.18
N ARG A 131 -14.45 10.58 -20.20
CA ARG A 131 -13.34 10.25 -21.12
C ARG A 131 -12.09 9.69 -20.45
N PHE A 132 -12.22 9.18 -19.22
CA PHE A 132 -11.12 8.52 -18.53
C PHE A 132 -10.89 7.12 -19.10
N ASN A 133 -9.63 6.81 -19.44
CA ASN A 133 -9.26 5.53 -20.03
C ASN A 133 -8.96 4.46 -18.97
N TRP A 134 -10.03 3.90 -18.42
CA TRP A 134 -9.94 2.73 -17.53
C TRP A 134 -9.32 1.52 -18.21
N GLY A 135 -9.56 1.34 -19.51
CA GLY A 135 -8.92 0.28 -20.30
C GLY A 135 -7.40 0.30 -20.15
N SER A 136 -6.78 1.48 -20.24
CA SER A 136 -5.33 1.63 -20.07
C SER A 136 -4.84 1.18 -18.69
N ARG A 137 -5.58 1.52 -17.61
CA ARG A 137 -5.22 1.13 -16.24
C ARG A 137 -5.27 -0.38 -16.04
N VAL A 138 -6.30 -1.02 -16.59
CA VAL A 138 -6.44 -2.48 -16.53
C VAL A 138 -5.31 -3.16 -17.30
N ARG A 139 -5.00 -2.70 -18.51
CA ARG A 139 -3.92 -3.26 -19.33
C ARG A 139 -2.56 -3.14 -18.65
N GLU A 140 -2.18 -1.93 -18.22
CA GLU A 140 -0.92 -1.68 -17.52
C GLU A 140 -0.76 -2.59 -16.29
N LYS A 141 -1.83 -2.74 -15.51
CA LYS A 141 -1.81 -3.59 -14.32
C LYS A 141 -1.68 -5.09 -14.69
N SER A 142 -2.42 -5.53 -15.71
CA SER A 142 -2.41 -6.92 -16.17
C SER A 142 -1.04 -7.32 -16.74
N GLU A 143 -0.46 -6.47 -17.60
CA GLU A 143 0.87 -6.66 -18.19
C GLU A 143 1.95 -6.75 -17.10
N ARG A 144 1.90 -5.87 -16.10
CA ARG A 144 2.82 -5.92 -14.96
C ARG A 144 2.71 -7.23 -14.19
N ILE A 145 1.50 -7.71 -13.91
CA ILE A 145 1.28 -8.96 -13.18
C ILE A 145 1.77 -10.16 -14.00
N LEU A 146 1.52 -10.19 -15.31
CA LEU A 146 2.06 -11.25 -16.17
C LEU A 146 3.59 -11.28 -16.11
N LYS A 147 4.23 -10.11 -16.22
CA LYS A 147 5.70 -10.01 -16.09
C LYS A 147 6.19 -10.55 -14.73
N LEU A 148 5.49 -10.25 -13.64
CA LEU A 148 5.80 -10.80 -12.32
C LEU A 148 5.63 -12.33 -12.26
N LEU A 149 4.64 -12.90 -12.94
CA LEU A 149 4.36 -14.33 -12.93
C LEU A 149 5.23 -15.14 -13.92
N GLU A 150 5.75 -14.49 -14.95
CA GLU A 150 6.61 -15.09 -15.99
C GLU A 150 8.09 -15.10 -15.59
N ASP A 151 8.60 -14.01 -15.03
CA ASP A 151 10.01 -13.85 -14.67
C ASP A 151 10.20 -13.89 -13.14
N ARG A 152 10.71 -15.04 -12.66
CA ARG A 152 10.99 -15.26 -11.24
C ARG A 152 12.10 -14.37 -10.70
N SER A 153 13.04 -13.93 -11.52
CA SER A 153 14.11 -13.02 -11.12
C SER A 153 13.55 -11.61 -10.93
N PHE A 154 12.74 -11.13 -11.89
CA PHE A 154 12.03 -9.86 -11.79
C PHE A 154 11.11 -9.82 -10.57
N PHE A 155 10.35 -10.89 -10.32
CA PHE A 155 9.52 -11.05 -9.12
C PHE A 155 10.31 -10.85 -7.82
N LYS A 156 11.46 -11.52 -7.69
CA LYS A 156 12.32 -11.40 -6.50
C LYS A 156 12.87 -9.98 -6.34
N GLU A 157 13.25 -9.33 -7.44
CA GLU A 157 13.77 -7.96 -7.42
C GLU A 157 12.69 -6.96 -6.96
N GLU A 158 11.47 -7.05 -7.51
CA GLU A 158 10.37 -6.16 -7.14
C GLU A 158 9.98 -6.31 -5.66
N ARG A 159 10.00 -7.55 -5.13
CA ARG A 159 9.79 -7.81 -3.69
C ARG A 159 10.90 -7.21 -2.82
N PHE A 160 12.16 -7.36 -3.25
CA PHE A 160 13.29 -6.77 -2.54
C PHE A 160 13.17 -5.23 -2.51
N ARG A 161 12.82 -4.62 -3.64
CA ARG A 161 12.60 -3.17 -3.74
C ARG A 161 11.46 -2.69 -2.83
N ALA A 162 10.34 -3.40 -2.82
CA ALA A 162 9.19 -3.10 -1.96
C ALA A 162 9.57 -3.14 -0.46
N ARG A 163 10.26 -4.21 -0.03
CA ARG A 163 10.72 -4.36 1.36
C ARG A 163 11.69 -3.23 1.76
N LYS A 164 12.65 -2.88 0.89
CA LYS A 164 13.61 -1.79 1.16
C LYS A 164 12.91 -0.45 1.37
N LEU A 165 11.89 -0.15 0.54
CA LEU A 165 11.09 1.06 0.70
C LEU A 165 10.33 1.07 2.03
N THR A 166 9.66 -0.03 2.39
CA THR A 166 8.94 -0.14 3.67
C THR A 166 9.88 -0.01 4.87
N SER A 167 11.06 -0.62 4.83
CA SER A 167 12.06 -0.51 5.91
C SER A 167 12.68 0.88 6.01
N GLY A 168 12.91 1.56 4.88
CA GLY A 168 13.46 2.92 4.85
C GLY A 168 12.50 3.96 5.42
N ILE A 169 11.19 3.84 5.14
CA ILE A 169 10.16 4.76 5.66
C ILE A 169 9.99 4.58 7.17
N LYS A 170 10.11 3.35 7.70
CA LYS A 170 10.01 3.08 9.15
C LYS A 170 11.13 3.73 9.96
N GLY A 171 12.25 4.10 9.34
CA GLY A 171 13.40 4.75 9.98
C GLY A 171 13.32 6.27 10.10
N PHE A 172 12.35 6.93 9.45
CA PHE A 172 12.27 8.41 9.43
C PHE A 172 11.40 9.01 10.54
N GLY A 173 10.85 8.17 11.43
CA GLY A 173 10.09 8.57 12.61
C GLY A 173 10.76 8.06 13.88
N SER A 174 11.95 8.57 14.21
CA SER A 174 12.56 8.34 15.52
C SER A 174 11.72 9.05 16.59
N PHE A 175 10.75 8.32 17.14
CA PHE A 175 10.15 8.58 18.43
C PHE A 175 11.29 8.88 19.41
N THR A 176 11.31 10.10 19.96
CA THR A 176 12.20 10.44 21.06
C THR A 176 11.87 9.52 22.23
N GLN A 177 12.59 8.41 22.33
CA GLN A 177 12.60 7.58 23.52
C GLN A 177 13.36 8.36 24.60
N ARG A 178 12.68 9.33 25.21
CA ARG A 178 13.15 9.96 26.43
C ARG A 178 13.03 8.89 27.52
N ASN A 179 14.11 8.15 27.75
CA ASN A 179 14.28 7.31 28.93
C ASN A 179 14.12 8.20 30.17
N VAL A 180 12.97 8.11 30.83
CA VAL A 180 12.80 8.54 32.22
C VAL A 180 12.43 7.30 33.02
N GLY A 181 13.23 7.05 34.04
CA GLY A 181 13.37 5.77 34.73
C GLY A 181 12.13 5.26 35.48
N LYS A 182 12.22 3.95 35.76
CA LYS A 182 11.45 3.14 36.70
C LYS A 182 10.81 3.91 37.87
N ARG A 183 9.51 3.66 38.10
CA ARG A 183 8.95 3.33 39.43
C ARG A 183 7.62 2.55 39.28
N LEU A 184 7.69 1.30 39.74
CA LEU A 184 6.71 0.42 40.41
C LEU A 184 5.18 0.66 40.35
N THR A 185 4.50 -0.49 40.25
CA THR A 185 3.15 -0.90 40.73
C THR A 185 1.98 -0.94 39.73
N ASP A 186 1.53 -2.19 39.54
CA ASP A 186 0.15 -2.71 39.65
C ASP A 186 -0.96 -2.32 38.65
N SER A 187 -1.50 -3.38 38.06
CA SER A 187 -2.87 -3.63 37.61
C SER A 187 -3.55 -2.85 36.47
N ARG A 188 -4.14 -3.67 35.59
CA ARG A 188 -5.36 -3.50 34.77
C ARG A 188 -5.30 -2.62 33.51
N SER A 189 -5.23 -3.34 32.39
CA SER A 189 -6.08 -3.22 31.19
C SER A 189 -6.92 -1.94 31.04
N GLN A 190 -6.61 -1.13 30.02
CA GLN A 190 -7.55 -0.37 29.17
C GLN A 190 -6.76 0.49 28.17
N ILE A 191 -6.79 0.13 26.88
CA ILE A 191 -6.27 0.98 25.80
C ILE A 191 -7.46 1.42 24.94
N TYR A 192 -7.88 2.67 25.14
CA TYR A 192 -8.65 3.46 24.19
C TYR A 192 -7.77 4.64 23.81
N ILE A 193 -7.45 4.79 22.53
CA ILE A 193 -6.70 5.94 22.02
C ILE A 193 -7.69 7.10 21.85
N LYS A 194 -7.53 8.13 22.68
CA LYS A 194 -8.24 9.40 22.58
C LYS A 194 -7.33 10.42 21.90
N CYS A 195 -7.73 10.87 20.71
CA CYS A 195 -7.09 11.99 20.02
C CYS A 195 -7.63 13.32 20.60
N SER A 196 -6.74 14.20 21.03
CA SER A 196 -7.05 15.61 21.31
C SER A 196 -6.15 16.49 20.46
N HIS A 197 -6.79 17.34 19.64
CA HIS A 197 -6.24 18.54 19.06
C HIS A 197 -5.67 19.45 20.16
N ASN A 198 -4.61 20.20 19.84
CA ASN A 198 -4.59 21.66 19.94
C ASN A 198 -3.42 22.23 19.12
N ASN A 199 -3.71 23.31 18.42
CA ASN A 199 -2.75 24.17 17.74
C ASN A 199 -1.85 24.87 18.77
N ASP A 200 -0.62 25.21 18.37
CA ASP A 200 -0.15 26.60 18.46
C ASP A 200 1.14 26.81 17.64
N HIS A 201 1.09 27.87 16.82
CA HIS A 201 2.24 28.49 16.18
C HIS A 201 3.08 29.24 17.21
N HIS A 202 4.40 29.16 17.12
CA HIS A 202 5.28 30.33 17.08
C HIS A 202 6.69 29.93 16.66
N ASP A 203 7.10 30.45 15.51
CA ASP A 203 8.46 30.41 14.97
C ASP A 203 9.36 31.42 15.72
N GLU A 204 10.57 30.99 16.11
CA GLU A 204 11.74 31.87 16.24
C GLU A 204 13.01 31.08 15.87
N ASP A 205 13.53 31.38 14.68
CA ASP A 205 14.84 30.94 14.19
C ASP A 205 15.97 31.63 14.97
N LYS A 206 17.02 30.86 15.32
CA LYS A 206 18.30 31.39 15.81
C LYS A 206 19.44 30.82 14.97
N ASP A 207 19.94 31.64 14.06
CA ASP A 207 21.22 31.45 13.38
C ASP A 207 22.38 31.68 14.37
N LYS A 208 23.38 30.78 14.32
CA LYS A 208 24.72 31.00 14.87
C LYS A 208 25.74 30.46 13.87
N ASP A 209 26.28 31.36 13.08
CA ASP A 209 27.49 31.18 12.27
C ASP A 209 28.71 30.96 13.17
N LEU A 210 29.59 30.04 12.78
CA LEU A 210 30.91 29.84 13.37
C LEU A 210 31.96 30.44 12.43
N ASP A 211 32.63 31.48 12.90
CA ASP A 211 33.80 32.11 12.30
C ASP A 211 35.01 31.16 12.24
N ILE A 212 35.65 31.05 11.08
CA ILE A 212 37.03 30.54 10.96
C ILE A 212 37.93 31.71 10.52
N LEU A 213 38.88 32.02 11.40
CA LEU A 213 39.88 33.09 11.29
C LEU A 213 40.88 32.86 10.15
N ASP A 214 41.33 34.00 9.62
CA ASP A 214 42.18 34.18 8.45
C ASP A 214 43.66 34.42 8.82
N HIS A 215 44.55 34.12 7.85
CA HIS A 215 45.89 34.70 7.58
C HIS A 215 47.15 34.27 8.39
N PRO A 216 48.42 34.48 7.87
CA PRO A 216 48.84 35.08 6.58
C PRO A 216 50.01 34.42 5.79
N MET A 217 50.05 34.75 4.48
CA MET A 217 51.16 35.07 3.54
C MET A 217 52.64 34.73 3.89
N ASN A 218 53.35 34.01 3.00
CA ASN A 218 54.19 34.54 1.88
C ASN A 218 55.41 33.63 1.50
N LYS A 219 55.76 33.70 0.21
CA LYS A 219 57.11 33.57 -0.44
C LYS A 219 57.55 32.30 -1.19
N ASP A 220 57.97 32.62 -2.43
CA ASP A 220 59.04 32.09 -3.29
C ASP A 220 58.84 30.69 -3.92
N GLU A 221 58.69 30.53 -5.24
CA GLU A 221 59.53 30.81 -6.43
C GLU A 221 60.11 29.49 -6.99
N HIS A 222 60.04 29.35 -8.31
CA HIS A 222 60.96 28.62 -9.20
C HIS A 222 60.71 27.14 -9.63
N ARG A 223 60.51 27.04 -10.95
CA ARG A 223 61.11 26.12 -11.96
C ARG A 223 60.43 24.80 -12.35
N ASP A 224 60.02 24.80 -13.63
CA ASP A 224 60.43 23.89 -14.72
C ASP A 224 60.51 22.38 -14.47
N ARG A 225 59.68 21.60 -15.19
CA ARG A 225 60.13 20.73 -16.31
C ARG A 225 58.98 19.91 -16.95
N VAL A 226 58.81 20.15 -18.25
CA VAL A 226 58.54 19.28 -19.43
C VAL A 226 58.04 17.82 -19.23
N PRO A 227 57.09 17.33 -20.07
CA PRO A 227 56.62 15.95 -20.12
C PRO A 227 57.38 15.05 -21.13
N LEU A 228 57.48 13.75 -20.86
CA LEU A 228 57.85 12.68 -21.80
C LEU A 228 56.95 11.47 -21.50
N VAL A 229 55.97 11.09 -22.35
CA VAL A 229 56.03 10.32 -23.61
C VAL A 229 56.21 8.80 -23.41
N SER A 230 55.20 8.07 -23.90
CA SER A 230 55.13 6.72 -24.50
C SER A 230 55.59 5.48 -23.73
N THR A 231 54.69 4.49 -23.62
CA THR A 231 54.57 3.36 -24.58
C THR A 231 53.15 2.82 -24.53
#